data_AF-A0A6N8DMH0-F1
#
_entry.id   AF-A0A6N8DMH0-F1
#
_cell.length_a   1.000
_cell.length_b   1.000
_cell.length_c   1.000
_cell.angle_alpha   90.00
_cell.angle_beta   90.00
_cell.angle_gamma   90.00
#
_symmetry.space_group_name_H-M   'P 1'
#
loop_
_entity.id
_entity.type
_entity.pdbx_description
1 polymer ?
#
loop_
_entity_poly.entity_id
_entity_poly.type
_entity_poly.pdbx_seq_one_letter_code
_entity_poly.pdbx_strand_id
1 'polypeptide(L)'
;MLAAVPFGATQVRAEDVQGVWTRDDGAVKVEFSACGDALCGAVSWLKSAKGAAKVGQRVFFDMVRSDQITWVGKAFNPDDGRTYSGKMVLSGKKLKTSGCVMGGLICKTVVWVR
;
A
#
# COMPACT_ATOMS: atom_id res chain seq x y z
N MET A 1 14.24 19.35 -41.21
CA MET A 1 13.62 19.61 -39.89
C MET A 1 13.44 18.27 -39.20
N LEU A 2 14.21 17.96 -38.16
CA LEU A 2 14.03 16.73 -37.38
C LEU A 2 12.84 16.93 -36.43
N ALA A 3 11.78 16.14 -36.61
CA ALA A 3 10.64 16.12 -35.69
C ALA A 3 11.01 15.29 -34.45
N ALA A 4 11.14 15.95 -33.30
CA ALA A 4 11.25 15.29 -32.01
C ALA A 4 9.85 14.83 -31.57
N VAL A 5 9.65 13.52 -31.43
CA VAL A 5 8.43 12.94 -30.87
C VAL A 5 8.52 13.01 -29.34
N PRO A 6 7.62 13.72 -28.65
CA PRO A 6 7.64 13.74 -27.19
C PRO A 6 7.16 12.37 -26.68
N PHE A 7 8.06 11.61 -26.08
CA PHE A 7 7.70 10.45 -25.27
C PHE A 7 6.90 10.94 -24.06
N GLY A 8 5.59 10.70 -24.05
CA GLY A 8 4.75 10.96 -22.90
C GLY A 8 5.16 10.05 -21.74
N ALA A 9 5.72 10.63 -20.67
CA ALA A 9 5.93 9.90 -19.43
C ALA A 9 4.57 9.57 -18.82
N THR A 10 4.21 8.28 -18.74
CA THR A 10 3.10 7.81 -17.92
C THR A 10 3.35 8.23 -16.48
N GLN A 11 2.69 9.30 -16.05
CA GLN A 11 2.71 9.74 -14.66
C GLN A 11 1.94 8.71 -13.84
N VAL A 12 2.61 8.11 -12.86
CA VAL A 12 1.90 7.31 -11.87
C VAL A 12 1.07 8.27 -11.03
N ARG A 13 -0.24 8.07 -10.97
CA ARG A 13 -1.20 8.86 -10.18
C ARG A 13 -1.62 8.09 -8.93
N ALA A 14 -2.24 8.77 -7.96
CA ALA A 14 -2.74 8.11 -6.74
C ALA A 14 -3.81 7.05 -7.04
N GLU A 15 -4.57 7.25 -8.12
CA GLU A 15 -5.55 6.27 -8.62
C GLU A 15 -4.92 4.95 -9.06
N ASP A 16 -3.63 4.90 -9.42
CA ASP A 16 -2.97 3.66 -9.82
C ASP A 16 -2.85 2.66 -8.67
N VAL A 17 -2.80 3.16 -7.43
CA VAL A 17 -2.76 2.33 -6.21
C VAL A 17 -4.16 1.93 -5.75
N GLN A 18 -5.22 2.63 -6.17
CA GLN A 18 -6.59 2.34 -5.74
C GLN A 18 -7.12 1.03 -6.32
N GLY A 19 -7.80 0.23 -5.50
CA GLY A 19 -8.35 -1.07 -5.86
C GLY A 19 -7.83 -2.19 -4.95
N VAL A 20 -8.16 -3.43 -5.30
CA VAL A 20 -7.82 -4.61 -4.51
C VAL A 20 -6.41 -5.11 -4.85
N TRP A 21 -5.64 -5.40 -3.81
CA TRP A 21 -4.30 -5.96 -3.89
C TRP A 21 -4.24 -7.25 -3.07
N THR A 22 -3.60 -8.26 -3.62
CA THR A 22 -3.40 -9.56 -2.95
C THR A 22 -1.98 -9.64 -2.44
N ARG A 23 -1.80 -10.01 -1.18
CA ARG A 23 -0.47 -10.30 -0.65
C ARG A 23 0.17 -11.43 -1.46
N ASP A 24 1.47 -11.39 -1.68
CA ASP A 24 2.21 -12.38 -2.47
C ASP A 24 1.98 -13.84 -2.06
N ASP A 25 1.74 -14.10 -0.78
CA ASP A 25 1.37 -15.43 -0.25
C ASP A 25 -0.10 -15.84 -0.50
N GLY A 26 -0.91 -14.96 -1.07
CA GLY A 26 -2.33 -15.18 -1.36
C GLY A 26 -3.24 -15.23 -0.14
N ALA A 27 -2.76 -14.93 1.06
CA ALA A 27 -3.51 -15.13 2.30
C ALA A 27 -4.44 -13.94 2.66
N VAL A 28 -4.11 -12.74 2.18
CA VAL A 28 -4.80 -11.49 2.54
C VAL A 28 -5.01 -10.66 1.29
N LYS A 29 -6.20 -10.05 1.16
CA LYS A 29 -6.45 -8.98 0.20
C LYS A 29 -6.79 -7.69 0.93
N VAL A 30 -6.22 -6.59 0.45
CA VAL A 30 -6.48 -5.24 0.94
C VAL A 30 -7.02 -4.41 -0.21
N GLU A 31 -8.11 -3.71 0.03
CA GLU A 31 -8.63 -2.71 -0.87
C GLU A 31 -8.13 -1.33 -0.46
N PHE A 32 -7.45 -0.66 -1.38
CA PHE A 32 -7.01 0.71 -1.20
C PHE A 32 -7.99 1.68 -1.87
N SER A 33 -8.38 2.71 -1.14
CA SER A 33 -9.32 3.74 -1.60
C SER A 33 -8.94 5.10 -1.03
N ALA A 34 -9.41 6.17 -1.67
CA ALA A 34 -9.25 7.52 -1.15
C ALA A 34 -10.02 7.69 0.16
N CYS A 35 -9.42 8.40 1.12
CA CYS A 35 -10.00 8.74 2.40
C CYS A 35 -9.68 10.20 2.74
N GLY A 36 -10.42 11.13 2.11
CA GLY A 36 -10.06 12.55 2.09
C GLY A 36 -8.90 12.77 1.12
N ASP A 37 -7.88 13.52 1.57
CA ASP A 37 -6.69 13.85 0.76
C ASP A 37 -5.60 12.76 0.77
N ALA A 38 -5.85 11.64 1.46
CA ALA A 38 -4.92 10.53 1.60
C ALA A 38 -5.50 9.23 1.02
N LEU A 39 -4.63 8.21 0.91
CA LEU A 39 -5.05 6.85 0.60
C LEU A 39 -5.14 6.02 1.90
N CYS A 40 -6.20 5.23 2.01
CA CYS A 40 -6.39 4.27 3.10
C CYS A 40 -6.53 2.86 2.54
N GLY A 41 -6.24 1.85 3.37
CA GLY A 41 -6.37 0.44 2.99
C GLY A 41 -7.09 -0.35 4.06
N ALA A 42 -8.08 -1.14 3.65
CA ALA A 42 -8.82 -2.05 4.53
C ALA A 42 -8.78 -3.48 4.02
N VAL A 43 -8.79 -4.45 4.93
CA VAL A 43 -8.83 -5.87 4.57
C VAL A 43 -10.14 -6.18 3.86
N SER A 44 -10.08 -6.52 2.58
CA SER A 44 -11.27 -6.87 1.80
C SER A 44 -11.55 -8.37 1.81
N TRP A 45 -10.54 -9.20 2.03
CA TRP A 45 -10.69 -10.65 2.12
C TRP A 45 -9.53 -11.32 2.87
N LEU A 46 -9.83 -12.44 3.53
CA LEU A 46 -8.85 -13.28 4.23
C LEU A 46 -9.06 -14.75 3.82
N LYS A 47 -7.95 -15.46 3.58
CA LYS A 47 -7.98 -16.92 3.36
C LYS A 47 -8.40 -17.68 4.61
N SER A 48 -8.09 -17.15 5.79
CA SER A 48 -8.46 -17.73 7.09
C SER A 48 -8.85 -16.62 8.07
N ALA A 49 -10.01 -16.78 8.70
CA ALA A 49 -10.50 -15.86 9.73
C ALA A 49 -9.96 -16.15 11.14
N LYS A 50 -9.10 -17.17 11.29
CA LYS A 50 -8.53 -17.59 12.59
C LYS A 50 -7.51 -16.60 13.15
N GLY A 51 -6.93 -15.74 12.32
CA GLY A 51 -5.97 -14.72 12.73
C GLY A 51 -6.60 -13.50 13.41
N ALA A 52 -5.73 -12.58 13.86
CA ALA A 52 -6.15 -11.33 14.49
C ALA A 52 -6.81 -10.35 13.50
N ALA A 53 -6.37 -10.37 12.24
CA ALA A 53 -6.96 -9.55 11.18
C ALA A 53 -8.44 -9.93 10.92
N LYS A 54 -9.29 -8.92 10.69
CA LYS A 54 -10.71 -9.08 10.31
C LYS A 54 -11.01 -8.38 8.99
N VAL A 55 -11.95 -8.93 8.22
CA VAL A 55 -12.47 -8.26 7.02
C VAL A 55 -13.12 -6.94 7.43
N GLY A 56 -12.90 -5.90 6.64
CA GLY A 56 -13.31 -4.51 6.92
C GLY A 56 -12.36 -3.74 7.83
N GLN A 57 -11.39 -4.41 8.46
CA GLN A 57 -10.44 -3.73 9.34
C GLN A 57 -9.48 -2.85 8.55
N ARG A 58 -9.38 -1.58 8.94
CA ARG A 58 -8.41 -0.65 8.35
C ARG A 58 -7.01 -0.99 8.83
N VAL A 59 -6.10 -1.18 7.87
CA VAL A 59 -4.69 -1.56 8.10
C VAL A 59 -3.70 -0.54 7.54
N PHE A 60 -4.13 0.35 6.64
CA PHE A 60 -3.33 1.49 6.19
C PHE A 60 -4.09 2.81 6.36
N PHE A 61 -3.38 3.83 6.82
CA PHE A 61 -3.94 5.13 7.19
C PHE A 61 -3.04 6.25 6.67
N ASP A 62 -3.66 7.36 6.27
CA ASP A 62 -3.00 8.61 5.93
C ASP A 62 -1.82 8.42 4.95
N MET A 63 -1.96 7.52 3.96
CA MET A 63 -0.90 7.29 2.98
C MET A 63 -0.91 8.43 1.97
N VAL A 64 -0.11 9.45 2.25
CA VAL A 64 0.05 10.64 1.41
C VAL A 64 1.19 10.42 0.43
N ARG A 65 1.00 10.86 -0.80
CA ARG A 65 2.00 10.76 -1.85
C ARG A 65 3.22 11.60 -1.49
N SER A 66 4.39 10.95 -1.42
CA SER A 66 5.67 11.58 -1.13
C SER A 66 6.49 11.86 -2.39
N ASP A 67 6.36 11.04 -3.44
CA ASP A 67 7.02 11.26 -4.73
C ASP A 67 6.18 10.65 -5.89
N GLN A 68 6.78 10.44 -7.06
CA GLN A 68 6.11 9.88 -8.23
C GLN A 68 5.54 8.45 -8.01
N ILE A 69 6.16 7.64 -7.17
CA ILE A 69 5.80 6.23 -6.95
C ILE A 69 5.72 5.83 -5.48
N THR A 70 5.92 6.78 -4.57
CA THR A 70 6.00 6.54 -3.13
C THR A 70 4.89 7.25 -2.37
N TRP A 71 4.33 6.57 -1.39
CA TRP A 71 3.43 7.12 -0.38
C TRP A 71 3.98 6.83 1.02
N VAL A 72 3.75 7.74 1.95
CA VAL A 72 4.15 7.64 3.35
C VAL A 72 2.93 7.90 4.22
N GLY A 73 2.79 7.11 5.28
CA GLY A 73 1.67 7.20 6.20
C GLY A 73 1.85 6.20 7.33
N LYS A 74 0.79 5.49 7.69
CA LYS A 74 0.80 4.53 8.80
C LYS A 74 0.25 3.18 8.39
N ALA A 75 0.79 2.13 9.00
CA ALA A 75 0.34 0.75 8.83
C ALA A 75 0.05 0.13 10.20
N PHE A 76 -1.15 -0.41 10.38
CA PHE A 76 -1.54 -1.14 11.58
C PHE A 76 -1.27 -2.65 11.40
N ASN A 77 -0.65 -3.27 12.38
CA ASN A 77 -0.44 -4.71 12.43
C ASN A 77 -1.47 -5.36 13.38
N PRO A 78 -2.42 -6.16 12.86
CA PRO A 78 -3.40 -6.83 13.70
C PRO A 78 -2.80 -7.82 14.70
N ASP A 79 -1.64 -8.40 14.41
CA ASP A 79 -1.04 -9.45 15.23
C ASP A 79 -0.53 -8.92 16.59
N ASP A 80 -0.06 -7.67 16.63
CA ASP A 80 0.46 -7.03 17.84
C ASP A 80 -0.39 -5.83 18.30
N GLY A 81 -1.39 -5.43 17.53
CA GLY A 81 -2.27 -4.30 17.83
C GLY A 81 -1.59 -2.93 17.75
N ARG A 82 -0.43 -2.83 17.09
CA ARG A 82 0.34 -1.58 17.02
C ARG A 82 0.29 -0.94 15.62
N THR A 83 0.44 0.38 15.62
CA THR A 83 0.55 1.17 14.39
C THR A 83 1.99 1.61 14.19
N TYR A 84 2.47 1.47 12.96
CA TYR A 84 3.84 1.70 12.53
C TYR A 84 3.89 2.77 11.45
N SER A 85 5.04 3.42 11.29
CA SER A 85 5.28 4.27 10.12
C SER A 85 5.33 3.39 8.88
N GLY A 86 4.49 3.70 7.90
CA GLY A 86 4.31 2.96 6.66
C GLY A 86 4.91 3.70 5.48
N LYS A 87 5.64 2.98 4.62
CA LYS A 87 6.04 3.45 3.28
C LYS A 87 5.49 2.48 2.25
N MET A 88 5.00 3.01 1.15
CA MET A 88 4.44 2.25 0.04
C MET A 88 5.09 2.69 -1.26
N VAL A 89 5.52 1.75 -2.08
CA VAL A 89 6.19 2.00 -3.36
C VAL A 89 5.48 1.19 -4.44
N LEU A 90 4.97 1.87 -5.47
CA LEU A 90 4.37 1.23 -6.63
C LEU A 90 5.43 0.94 -7.69
N SER A 91 5.35 -0.24 -8.32
CA SER A 91 6.24 -0.66 -9.40
C SER A 91 5.44 -1.46 -10.42
N GLY A 92 4.80 -0.77 -11.37
CA GLY A 92 3.88 -1.37 -12.33
C GLY A 92 2.70 -2.05 -11.63
N LYS A 93 2.58 -3.37 -11.77
CA LYS A 93 1.53 -4.19 -11.14
C LYS A 93 1.93 -4.77 -9.76
N LYS A 94 2.98 -4.25 -9.15
CA LYS A 94 3.44 -4.64 -7.82
C LYS A 94 3.41 -3.45 -6.89
N LEU A 95 2.97 -3.68 -5.66
CA LEU A 95 2.97 -2.69 -4.60
C LEU A 95 3.82 -3.23 -3.46
N LYS A 96 4.81 -2.48 -3.01
CA LYS A 96 5.66 -2.86 -1.87
C LYS A 96 5.33 -1.97 -0.69
N THR A 97 4.90 -2.54 0.42
CA THR A 97 4.66 -1.79 1.66
C THR A 97 5.68 -2.20 2.71
N SER A 98 6.25 -1.24 3.42
CA SER A 98 7.13 -1.47 4.56
C SER A 98 6.62 -0.75 5.79
N GLY A 99 6.48 -1.48 6.90
CA GLY A 99 6.19 -0.92 8.22
C GLY A 99 7.43 -1.03 9.11
N CYS A 100 7.87 0.07 9.69
CA CYS A 100 9.02 0.11 10.60
C CYS A 100 8.60 0.49 12.02
N VAL A 101 9.23 -0.14 13.01
CA VAL A 101 9.09 0.25 14.43
C VAL A 101 9.60 1.69 14.63
N MET A 102 9.03 2.42 15.60
CA MET A 102 9.49 3.75 16.00
C MET A 102 11.02 3.72 16.23
N GLY A 103 11.78 4.43 15.39
CA GLY A 103 13.26 4.39 15.38
C GLY A 103 13.89 3.72 14.14
N GLY A 104 13.11 3.14 13.23
CA GLY A 104 13.54 2.79 11.86
C GLY A 104 14.47 1.58 11.71
N LEU A 105 14.94 0.96 12.80
CA LEU A 105 15.90 -0.14 12.75
C LEU A 105 15.32 -1.50 12.36
N ILE A 106 14.01 -1.73 12.58
CA ILE A 106 13.34 -3.00 12.28
C ILE A 106 12.15 -2.73 11.37
N CYS A 107 12.25 -3.15 10.11
CA CYS A 107 11.23 -2.94 9.09
C CYS A 107 10.74 -4.28 8.55
N LYS A 108 9.42 -4.51 8.60
CA LYS A 108 8.79 -5.61 7.88
C LYS A 108 8.33 -5.12 6.52
N THR A 109 8.60 -5.91 5.48
CA THR A 109 8.21 -5.60 4.11
C THR A 109 7.22 -6.64 3.63
N VAL A 110 6.20 -6.19 2.91
CA VAL A 110 5.18 -7.03 2.28
C VAL A 110 5.07 -6.61 0.82
N VAL A 111 4.98 -7.60 -0.07
CA VAL A 111 4.72 -7.37 -1.50
C VAL A 111 3.27 -7.73 -1.78
N TRP A 112 2.63 -6.89 -2.55
CA TRP A 112 1.27 -7.09 -3.04
C TRP A 112 1.27 -7.10 -4.56
N VAL A 113 0.37 -7.91 -5.11
CA VAL A 113 0.19 -8.13 -6.53
C VAL A 113 -1.27 -7.94 -6.91
N ARG A 114 -1.47 -7.52 -8.16
CA ARG A 114 -2.76 -7.50 -8.84
C ARG A 114 -2.81 -8.57 -9.91
#